data_AF-A0A0C9QPP4-F1
#
_entry.id   AF-A0A0C9QPP4-F1
#
_cell.length_a   1.000
_cell.length_b   1.000
_cell.length_c   1.000
_cell.angle_alpha   90.00
_cell.angle_beta   90.00
_cell.angle_gamma   90.00
#
_symmetry.space_group_name_H-M   'P 1'
#
loop_
_entity.id
_entity.type
_entity.pdbx_description
1 polymer ?
#
loop_
_entity_poly.entity_id
_entity_poly.type
_entity_poly.pdbx_seq_one_letter_code
_entity_poly.pdbx_strand_id
1 'polypeptide(L)'
;MDKPKKRRTSSSDDSGDDGMVGPVQKQHVTLSAKDFGKALLPGEGAAMAAFVAEGKRIPRRGEIGLTSDEIASYESVGYVMSGSRHRRMEAVRIRKENQIYSADEKRALAMFSKEERQKRENLILGQFREMVTQKLAQEQKK
;
A
#
# COMPACT_ATOMS: atom_id res chain seq x y z
N MET A 1 30.56 35.87 7.30
CA MET A 1 29.34 36.16 8.09
C MET A 1 28.44 34.94 8.02
N ASP A 2 28.79 33.91 8.78
CA ASP A 2 28.07 32.64 8.85
C ASP A 2 26.91 32.73 9.86
N LYS A 3 25.71 32.32 9.45
CA LYS A 3 24.55 32.21 10.35
C LYS A 3 24.43 30.76 10.86
N PRO A 4 24.36 30.51 12.18
CA PRO A 4 24.29 29.16 12.71
C PRO A 4 22.88 28.55 12.57
N LYS A 5 22.82 27.30 12.09
CA LYS A 5 21.59 26.48 12.01
C LYS A 5 21.13 26.06 13.41
N LYS A 6 19.90 26.43 13.79
CA LYS A 6 19.22 25.95 15.00
C LYS A 6 18.97 24.44 14.92
N ARG A 7 19.53 23.68 15.86
CA ARG A 7 19.17 22.28 16.15
C ARG A 7 17.85 22.28 16.92
N ARG A 8 16.84 21.55 16.44
CA ARG A 8 15.64 21.21 17.22
C ARG A 8 15.84 19.84 17.83
N THR A 9 15.80 19.77 19.16
CA THR A 9 15.74 18.54 19.95
C THR A 9 14.30 18.30 20.42
N SER A 10 14.03 17.02 20.71
CA SER A 10 12.92 16.42 21.48
C SER A 10 11.49 16.45 20.89
N SER A 11 11.07 15.31 20.36
CA SER A 11 9.77 14.72 20.71
C SER A 11 10.04 13.30 21.19
N SER A 12 9.89 13.10 22.50
CA SER A 12 9.92 11.80 23.16
C SER A 12 8.77 10.94 22.63
N ASP A 13 9.10 9.83 21.97
CA ASP A 13 8.17 8.70 21.80
C ASP A 13 8.12 7.97 23.14
N ASP A 14 7.29 8.50 24.04
CA ASP A 14 6.73 7.75 25.15
C ASP A 14 5.25 7.55 24.83
N SER A 15 4.91 6.38 24.32
CA SER A 15 3.53 5.92 24.21
C SER A 15 3.49 4.55 24.81
N GLY A 16 3.16 4.55 26.10
CA GLY A 16 2.93 3.38 26.91
C GLY A 16 1.96 2.42 26.24
N ASP A 17 2.40 1.18 26.18
CA ASP A 17 1.61 -0.03 25.97
C ASP A 17 0.64 -0.17 27.15
N ASP A 18 -0.46 0.60 27.12
CA ASP A 18 -1.53 0.49 28.10
C ASP A 18 -2.79 -0.04 27.41
N GLY A 19 -2.91 -1.38 27.43
CA GLY A 19 -4.19 -2.07 27.55
C GLY A 19 -5.32 -1.71 26.58
N MET A 20 -5.06 -1.56 25.28
CA MET A 20 -6.15 -1.40 24.29
C MET A 20 -6.93 -2.72 24.13
N VAL A 21 -7.89 -2.97 25.01
CA VAL A 21 -8.82 -4.11 24.95
C VAL A 21 -10.06 -3.70 24.16
N GLY A 22 -10.10 -4.09 22.90
CA GLY A 22 -11.22 -3.87 21.98
C GLY A 22 -10.91 -4.48 20.61
N PRO A 23 -11.90 -4.67 19.72
CA PRO A 23 -11.64 -5.16 18.38
C PRO A 23 -10.71 -4.18 17.65
N VAL A 24 -9.46 -4.59 17.47
CA VAL A 24 -8.46 -3.81 16.74
C VAL A 24 -8.93 -3.71 15.29
N GLN A 25 -9.13 -2.49 14.79
CA GLN A 25 -9.41 -2.29 13.38
C GLN A 25 -8.30 -2.96 12.58
N LYS A 26 -8.67 -3.86 11.66
CA LYS A 26 -7.70 -4.50 10.77
C LYS A 26 -6.85 -3.39 10.16
N GLN A 27 -5.54 -3.43 10.38
CA GLN A 27 -4.61 -2.46 9.80
C GLN A 27 -4.79 -2.51 8.29
N HIS A 28 -5.57 -1.58 7.75
CA HIS A 28 -5.61 -1.35 6.33
C HIS A 28 -4.25 -0.74 6.02
N VAL A 29 -3.36 -1.54 5.43
CA VAL A 29 -2.02 -1.07 5.05
C VAL A 29 -2.24 0.00 4.00
N THR A 30 -2.40 1.26 4.36
CA THR A 30 -2.51 2.35 3.39
C THR A 30 -1.12 2.64 2.86
N LEU A 31 -0.95 2.68 1.54
CA LEU A 31 0.31 3.10 0.93
C LEU A 31 0.66 4.50 1.46
N SER A 32 1.81 4.61 2.12
CA SER A 32 2.29 5.89 2.62
C SER A 32 2.88 6.68 1.45
N ALA A 33 2.91 8.02 1.56
CA ALA A 33 3.54 8.87 0.54
C ALA A 33 5.01 8.50 0.25
N LYS A 34 5.67 7.76 1.15
CA LYS A 34 7.05 7.28 0.98
C LYS A 34 7.15 6.09 0.02
N ASP A 35 6.07 5.32 -0.14
CA ASP A 35 6.07 4.07 -0.91
C ASP A 35 5.97 4.32 -2.43
N PHE A 36 5.43 5.47 -2.82
CA PHE A 36 5.25 5.89 -4.22
C PHE A 36 6.53 6.48 -4.87
N GLY A 37 7.63 6.59 -4.13
CA GLY A 37 8.89 7.14 -4.62
C GLY A 37 8.89 8.67 -4.78
N LYS A 38 10.05 9.23 -5.14
CA LYS A 38 10.27 10.69 -5.19
C LYS A 38 9.88 11.36 -6.51
N ALA A 39 9.42 10.61 -7.52
CA ALA A 39 9.19 11.16 -8.87
C ALA A 39 7.75 11.64 -9.11
N LEU A 40 6.84 11.36 -8.18
CA LEU A 40 5.46 11.84 -8.19
C LEU A 40 5.35 13.15 -7.40
N LEU A 41 4.45 14.04 -7.84
CA LEU A 41 4.15 15.24 -7.08
C LEU A 41 3.39 14.87 -5.79
N PRO A 42 3.44 15.73 -4.75
CA PRO A 42 2.64 15.52 -3.54
C PRO A 42 1.16 15.37 -3.88
N GLY A 43 0.54 14.28 -3.43
CA GLY A 43 -0.88 13.96 -3.70
C GLY A 43 -1.17 13.27 -5.03
N GLU A 44 -0.25 13.30 -6.01
CA GLU A 44 -0.42 12.63 -7.31
C GLU A 44 -0.48 11.11 -7.16
N GLY A 45 0.44 10.53 -6.39
CA GLY A 45 0.50 9.08 -6.16
C GLY A 45 -0.75 8.53 -5.45
N ALA A 46 -1.30 9.27 -4.50
CA ALA A 46 -2.51 8.86 -3.78
C ALA A 46 -3.74 8.86 -4.71
N ALA A 47 -3.88 9.89 -5.55
CA ALA A 47 -4.96 9.95 -6.54
C ALA A 47 -4.85 8.81 -7.57
N MET A 48 -3.65 8.55 -8.10
CA MET A 48 -3.45 7.47 -9.07
C MET A 48 -3.67 6.09 -8.44
N ALA A 49 -3.27 5.89 -7.18
CA ALA A 49 -3.49 4.64 -6.46
C ALA A 49 -4.98 4.33 -6.25
N ALA A 50 -5.82 5.35 -6.06
CA ALA A 50 -7.28 5.15 -5.96
C ALA A 50 -7.86 4.55 -7.25
N PHE A 51 -7.43 5.05 -8.41
CA PHE A 51 -7.84 4.48 -9.70
C PHE A 51 -7.37 3.04 -9.89
N VAL A 52 -6.14 2.73 -9.49
CA VAL A 52 -5.60 1.36 -9.56
C VAL A 52 -6.35 0.41 -8.61
N ALA A 53 -6.68 0.86 -7.40
CA ALA A 53 -7.49 0.08 -6.45
C ALA A 53 -8.91 -0.20 -7.00
N GLU A 54 -9.46 0.73 -7.80
CA GLU A 54 -10.72 0.54 -8.54
C GLU A 54 -10.56 -0.31 -9.81
N GLY A 55 -9.34 -0.75 -10.16
CA GLY A 55 -9.05 -1.50 -11.39
C GLY A 55 -9.13 -0.65 -12.67
N LYS A 56 -9.16 0.68 -12.54
CA LYS A 56 -9.31 1.62 -13.65
C LYS A 56 -7.97 2.11 -14.16
N ARG A 57 -7.92 2.39 -15.46
CA ARG A 57 -6.79 3.07 -16.11
C ARG A 57 -6.59 4.46 -15.49
N ILE A 58 -5.35 4.78 -15.16
CA ILE A 58 -4.97 6.10 -14.63
C ILE A 58 -5.16 7.16 -15.73
N PRO A 59 -5.93 8.23 -15.50
CA PRO A 59 -6.14 9.29 -16.49
C PRO A 59 -4.86 10.07 -16.83
N ARG A 60 -4.66 10.38 -18.12
CA ARG A 60 -3.51 11.18 -18.61
C ARG A 60 -3.84 12.67 -18.65
N ARG A 61 -2.78 13.51 -18.70
CA ARG A 61 -2.93 14.97 -18.86
C ARG A 61 -3.54 15.27 -20.25
N GLY A 62 -4.77 15.79 -20.25
CA GLY A 62 -5.56 16.02 -21.46
C GLY A 62 -6.79 15.10 -21.58
N GLU A 63 -6.90 14.11 -20.69
CA GLU A 63 -8.07 13.23 -20.56
C GLU A 63 -8.94 13.64 -19.36
N ILE A 64 -8.61 14.77 -18.70
CA ILE A 64 -9.36 15.31 -17.56
C ILE A 64 -10.74 15.73 -18.06
N GLY A 65 -11.79 15.02 -17.63
CA GLY A 65 -13.16 15.25 -18.07
C GLY A 65 -13.72 14.13 -18.94
N LEU A 66 -12.91 13.14 -19.32
CA LEU A 66 -13.38 11.88 -19.89
C LEU A 66 -13.35 10.78 -18.84
N THR A 67 -14.32 9.88 -18.89
CA THR A 67 -14.32 8.67 -18.07
C THR A 67 -13.31 7.65 -18.60
N SER A 68 -12.82 6.77 -17.72
CA SER A 68 -11.88 5.71 -18.11
C SER A 68 -12.43 4.83 -19.24
N ASP A 69 -13.74 4.57 -19.23
CA ASP A 69 -14.41 3.72 -20.21
C ASP A 69 -14.52 4.40 -21.59
N GLU A 70 -14.84 5.69 -21.62
CA GLU A 70 -14.83 6.49 -22.85
C GLU A 70 -13.45 6.49 -23.49
N ILE A 71 -12.39 6.70 -22.71
CA ILE A 71 -11.01 6.69 -23.23
C ILE A 71 -10.65 5.33 -23.84
N ALA A 72 -11.00 4.24 -23.15
CA ALA A 72 -10.77 2.89 -23.66
C ALA A 72 -11.52 2.65 -24.98
N SER A 73 -12.77 3.12 -25.08
CA SER A 73 -13.55 3.02 -26.32
C SER A 73 -12.91 3.79 -27.48
N TYR A 74 -12.44 5.02 -27.26
CA TYR A 74 -11.77 5.81 -28.30
C TYR A 74 -10.47 5.16 -28.77
N GLU A 75 -9.64 4.66 -27.84
CA GLU A 75 -8.42 3.93 -28.18
C GLU A 75 -8.73 2.65 -28.97
N SER A 76 -9.82 1.94 -28.64
CA SER A 76 -10.23 0.71 -29.35
C SER A 76 -10.65 0.94 -30.80
N VAL A 77 -11.27 2.09 -31.08
CA VAL A 77 -11.67 2.52 -32.44
C VAL A 77 -10.46 3.05 -33.24
N GLY A 78 -9.31 3.26 -32.60
CA GLY A 78 -8.07 3.70 -33.23
C GLY A 78 -7.76 5.19 -33.06
N TYR A 79 -8.49 5.90 -32.22
CA TYR A 79 -8.12 7.27 -31.85
C TYR A 79 -6.88 7.26 -30.96
N VAL A 80 -5.98 8.22 -31.19
CA VAL A 80 -4.73 8.36 -30.44
C VAL A 80 -4.87 9.54 -29.47
N MET A 81 -4.85 9.26 -28.17
CA MET A 81 -4.99 10.30 -27.15
C MET A 81 -3.82 11.28 -27.15
N SER A 82 -4.10 12.55 -26.82
CA SER A 82 -3.07 13.60 -26.76
C SER A 82 -1.96 13.22 -25.77
N GLY A 83 -0.70 13.47 -26.15
CA GLY A 83 0.48 13.17 -25.33
C GLY A 83 1.05 11.75 -25.49
N SER A 84 0.32 10.81 -26.09
CA SER A 84 0.84 9.45 -26.37
C SER A 84 1.88 9.41 -27.48
N ARG A 85 1.82 10.32 -28.47
CA ARG A 85 2.78 10.36 -29.60
C ARG A 85 4.20 10.80 -29.22
N HIS A 86 4.38 11.46 -28.07
CA HIS A 86 5.66 12.02 -27.66
C HIS A 86 6.48 11.01 -26.85
N ARG A 87 7.43 10.31 -27.48
CA ARG A 87 8.28 9.28 -26.83
C ARG A 87 8.87 9.69 -25.48
N ARG A 88 9.40 10.91 -25.35
CA ARG A 88 9.99 11.37 -24.08
C ARG A 88 8.95 11.54 -22.98
N MET A 89 7.79 12.13 -23.30
CA MET A 89 6.71 12.30 -22.32
C MET A 89 6.07 10.97 -21.96
N GLU A 90 5.88 10.10 -22.95
CA GLU A 90 5.35 8.76 -22.74
C GLU A 90 6.25 7.93 -21.83
N ALA A 91 7.58 7.98 -22.02
CA ALA A 91 8.52 7.30 -21.12
C ALA A 91 8.44 7.82 -19.68
N VAL A 92 8.26 9.15 -19.49
CA VAL A 92 8.07 9.73 -18.14
C VAL A 92 6.74 9.28 -17.54
N ARG A 93 5.66 9.23 -18.33
CA ARG A 93 4.36 8.72 -17.92
C ARG A 93 4.46 7.25 -17.47
N ILE A 94 5.01 6.39 -18.33
CA ILE A 94 5.19 4.96 -18.03
C ILE A 94 6.03 4.79 -16.76
N ARG A 95 7.08 5.60 -16.58
CA ARG A 95 7.87 5.56 -15.34
C ARG A 95 7.03 5.90 -14.10
N LYS A 96 6.18 6.93 -14.16
CA LYS A 96 5.29 7.32 -13.06
C LYS A 96 4.26 6.24 -12.76
N GLU A 97 3.61 5.71 -13.79
CA GLU A 97 2.65 4.60 -13.65
C GLU A 97 3.32 3.36 -13.05
N ASN A 98 4.50 2.98 -13.53
CA ASN A 98 5.25 1.84 -12.99
C ASN A 98 5.66 2.03 -11.53
N GLN A 99 5.87 3.26 -11.05
CA GLN A 99 6.12 3.48 -9.61
C GLN A 99 4.90 3.11 -8.76
N ILE A 100 3.70 3.34 -9.26
CA ILE A 100 2.46 3.01 -8.57
C ILE A 100 2.20 1.52 -8.64
N TYR A 101 2.32 0.91 -9.82
CA TYR A 101 2.19 -0.54 -9.97
C TYR A 101 3.21 -1.28 -9.10
N SER A 102 4.48 -0.87 -9.11
CA SER A 102 5.51 -1.48 -8.27
C SER A 102 5.22 -1.33 -6.77
N ALA A 103 4.64 -0.21 -6.34
CA ALA A 103 4.28 0.01 -4.94
C ALA A 103 3.08 -0.85 -4.53
N ASP A 104 2.06 -0.93 -5.38
CA ASP A 104 0.85 -1.70 -5.12
C ASP A 104 1.11 -3.23 -5.18
N GLU A 105 1.92 -3.69 -6.14
CA GLU A 105 2.39 -5.08 -6.21
C GLU A 105 3.18 -5.48 -4.96
N LYS A 106 4.12 -4.65 -4.52
CA LYS A 106 4.88 -4.90 -3.28
C LYS A 106 3.98 -4.98 -2.06
N ARG A 107 2.96 -4.12 -2.00
CA ARG A 107 1.95 -4.15 -0.93
C ARG A 107 1.12 -5.41 -0.98
N ALA A 108 0.61 -5.79 -2.16
CA ALA A 108 -0.17 -7.00 -2.34
C ALA A 108 0.63 -8.25 -1.92
N LEU A 109 1.90 -8.34 -2.31
CA LEU A 109 2.80 -9.43 -1.92
C LEU A 109 3.09 -9.43 -0.41
N ALA A 110 3.29 -8.26 0.20
CA ALA A 110 3.53 -8.15 1.65
C ALA A 110 2.28 -8.53 2.46
N MET A 111 1.09 -8.12 2.02
CA MET A 111 -0.18 -8.53 2.62
C MET A 111 -0.36 -10.04 2.54
N PHE A 112 -0.13 -10.63 1.36
CA PHE A 112 -0.22 -12.08 1.17
C PHE A 112 0.73 -12.84 2.10
N SER A 113 2.00 -12.39 2.17
CA SER A 113 3.01 -13.00 3.05
C SER A 113 2.64 -12.89 4.54
N LYS A 114 2.06 -11.76 4.96
CA LYS A 114 1.60 -11.54 6.34
C LYS A 114 0.42 -12.43 6.68
N GLU A 115 -0.56 -12.54 5.78
CA GLU A 115 -1.71 -13.42 5.96
C GLU A 115 -1.32 -14.89 6.03
N GLU A 116 -0.42 -15.33 5.16
CA GLU A 116 0.07 -16.71 5.17
C GLU A 116 0.82 -17.02 6.47
N ARG A 117 1.69 -16.09 6.92
CA ARG A 117 2.38 -16.19 8.21
C ARG A 117 1.39 -16.25 9.38
N GLN A 118 0.37 -15.39 9.40
CA GLN A 118 -0.63 -15.37 10.45
C GLN A 118 -1.45 -16.67 10.50
N LYS A 119 -1.81 -17.25 9.34
CA LYS A 119 -2.47 -18.55 9.27
C LYS A 119 -1.59 -19.66 9.84
N ARG A 120 -0.30 -19.68 9.51
CA ARG A 120 0.67 -20.65 10.05
C ARG A 120 0.85 -20.48 11.56
N GLU A 121 1.00 -19.25 12.05
CA GLU A 121 1.14 -18.96 13.48
C GLU A 121 -0.12 -19.37 14.26
N ASN A 122 -1.31 -19.10 13.74
CA ASN A 122 -2.57 -19.51 14.37
C ASN A 122 -2.71 -21.05 14.46
N LEU A 123 -2.26 -21.78 13.45
CA LEU A 123 -2.25 -23.25 13.47
C LEU A 123 -1.32 -23.78 14.57
N ILE A 124 -0.11 -23.22 14.65
CA ILE A 124 0.89 -23.60 15.67
C ILE A 124 0.37 -23.28 17.08
N LEU A 125 -0.26 -22.11 17.27
CA LEU A 125 -0.88 -21.73 18.54
C LEU A 125 -2.02 -22.68 18.93
N GLY A 126 -2.81 -23.14 17.95
CA GLY A 126 -3.85 -24.15 18.17
C GLY A 126 -3.26 -25.48 18.67
N GLN A 127 -2.25 -26.01 17.96
CA GLN A 127 -1.55 -27.23 18.35
C GLN A 127 -0.89 -27.13 19.73
N PHE A 128 -0.28 -25.97 20.04
CA PHE A 128 0.34 -25.76 21.34
C PHE A 128 -0.69 -25.72 22.48
N ARG A 129 -1.83 -25.07 22.27
CA ARG A 129 -2.94 -25.06 23.24
C ARG A 129 -3.45 -26.47 23.52
N GLU A 130 -3.63 -27.29 22.49
CA GLU A 130 -4.04 -28.70 22.64
C GLU A 130 -3.01 -29.53 23.42
N MET A 131 -1.72 -29.34 23.16
CA MET A 131 -0.66 -30.04 23.91
C MET A 131 -0.65 -29.67 25.39
N VAL A 132 -0.84 -28.38 25.71
CA VAL A 132 -0.89 -27.89 27.10
C VAL A 132 -2.14 -28.41 27.82
N THR A 133 -3.31 -28.37 27.19
CA THR A 133 -4.55 -28.90 27.80
C THR A 133 -4.47 -30.40 28.03
N GLN A 134 -3.87 -31.16 27.09
CA GLN A 134 -3.60 -32.59 27.27
C GLN A 134 -2.68 -32.86 28.47
N LYS A 135 -1.58 -32.12 28.62
CA LYS A 135 -0.67 -32.28 29.78
C LYS A 135 -1.34 -31.93 31.11
N LEU A 136 -2.09 -30.83 31.18
CA LEU A 136 -2.83 -30.45 32.38
C LEU A 136 -3.91 -31.48 32.75
N ALA A 137 -4.61 -32.04 31.75
CA ALA A 137 -5.59 -33.10 31.98
C ALA A 137 -4.94 -34.41 32.45
N GLN A 138 -3.70 -34.71 32.03
CA GLN A 138 -2.95 -35.87 32.52
C GLN A 138 -2.46 -35.67 33.96
N GLU A 139 -2.03 -34.46 34.33
CA GLU A 139 -1.62 -34.14 35.71
C GLU A 139 -2.79 -34.21 36.70
N GLN A 140 -4.01 -33.82 36.30
CA GLN A 140 -5.20 -33.94 37.15
C GLN A 140 -5.73 -35.37 37.33
N LYS A 141 -5.28 -36.32 36.49
CA LYS A 141 -5.71 -37.72 36.52
C LYS A 141 -4.79 -38.62 37.36
N LYS A 142 -3.75 -38.04 37.95
CA LYS A 142 -2.75 -38.70 38.79
C LYS A 142 -2.93 -38.29 40.23
#